data_AF-A0A351G486-F1
#
_entry.id   AF-A0A351G486-F1
#
_cell.length_a   1.000
_cell.length_b   1.000
_cell.length_c   1.000
_cell.angle_alpha   90.00
_cell.angle_beta   90.00
_cell.angle_gamma   90.00
#
_symmetry.space_group_name_H-M   'P 1'
#
loop_
_entity.id
_entity.type
_entity.pdbx_description
1 polymer ?
#
loop_
_entity_poly.entity_id
_entity_poly.type
_entity_poly.pdbx_seq_one_letter_code
_entity_poly.pdbx_strand_id
1 'polypeptide(L)'
;MEISVYDWVYIITAILFNLLIAGIFILQKHDKEQLTRLLGIGWLCLFIPLLAVFIHYLSIGKPFWVWVCYGLVLLYMLVELTLDYILKVDFRTRWITHAPYILLEYAALFSLIAIAIDINQTLGWIVSASFWVLMGCLIYLYTGRRRRKMT
;
A
#
# COMPACT_ATOMS: atom_id res chain seq x y z
N MET A 1 -2.97 19.93 -18.66
CA MET A 1 -3.48 19.97 -17.28
C MET A 1 -2.28 20.21 -16.39
N GLU A 2 -2.23 21.33 -15.68
CA GLU A 2 -1.13 21.60 -14.76
C GLU A 2 -1.26 20.69 -13.54
N ILE A 3 -0.16 20.03 -13.16
CA ILE A 3 -0.11 19.12 -12.02
C ILE A 3 0.01 19.96 -10.75
N SER A 4 -0.95 19.84 -9.85
CA SER A 4 -0.94 20.59 -8.59
C SER A 4 0.08 20.02 -7.59
N VAL A 5 0.37 20.78 -6.54
CA VAL A 5 1.23 20.29 -5.44
C VAL A 5 0.63 19.05 -4.78
N TYR A 6 -0.70 19.00 -4.61
CA TYR A 6 -1.39 17.85 -4.01
C TYR A 6 -1.30 16.60 -4.89
N ASP A 7 -1.34 16.77 -6.21
CA ASP A 7 -1.13 15.67 -7.15
C ASP A 7 0.29 15.09 -7.01
N TRP A 8 1.31 15.96 -6.89
CA TRP A 8 2.69 15.50 -6.64
C TRP A 8 2.84 14.79 -5.30
N VAL A 9 2.25 15.34 -4.23
CA VAL A 9 2.23 14.70 -2.91
C VAL A 9 1.59 13.32 -3.01
N TYR A 10 0.49 13.18 -3.75
CA TYR A 10 -0.15 11.91 -3.98
C TYR A 10 0.76 10.91 -4.69
N ILE A 11 1.36 11.30 -5.83
CA ILE A 11 2.21 10.43 -6.63
C ILE A 11 3.42 9.95 -5.82
N ILE A 12 4.10 10.86 -5.12
CA ILE A 12 5.23 10.51 -4.26
C ILE A 12 4.78 9.55 -3.16
N THR A 13 3.64 9.84 -2.53
CA THR A 13 3.10 8.99 -1.47
C THR A 13 2.73 7.60 -1.98
N ALA A 14 2.11 7.49 -3.15
CA ALA A 14 1.75 6.21 -3.76
C ALA A 14 2.99 5.36 -4.11
N ILE A 15 4.06 5.99 -4.61
CA ILE A 15 5.33 5.30 -4.87
C ILE A 15 5.95 4.82 -3.55
N LEU A 16 6.05 5.70 -2.55
CA LEU A 16 6.59 5.35 -1.23
C LEU A 16 5.77 4.23 -0.57
N PHE A 17 4.45 4.27 -0.70
CA PHE A 17 3.56 3.23 -0.21
C PHE A 17 3.95 1.86 -0.76
N ASN A 18 4.12 1.76 -2.08
CA ASN A 18 4.52 0.51 -2.73
C ASN A 18 5.94 0.07 -2.32
N LEU A 19 6.89 1.00 -2.32
CA LEU A 19 8.30 0.68 -2.01
C LEU A 19 8.52 0.30 -0.54
N LEU A 20 7.77 0.89 0.40
CA LEU A 20 7.85 0.52 1.81
C LEU A 20 7.31 -0.89 2.04
N ILE A 21 6.18 -1.26 1.44
CA ILE A 21 5.67 -2.64 1.49
C ILE A 21 6.67 -3.62 0.86
N ALA A 22 7.27 -3.25 -0.28
CA ALA A 22 8.32 -4.04 -0.92
C ALA A 22 9.52 -4.26 0.03
N GLY A 23 9.98 -3.21 0.71
CA GLY A 23 11.05 -3.28 1.71
C GLY A 23 10.67 -4.15 2.92
N ILE A 24 9.43 -4.06 3.39
CA ILE A 24 8.88 -4.93 4.45
C ILE A 24 8.98 -6.39 4.04
N PHE A 25 8.61 -6.75 2.80
CA PHE A 25 8.72 -8.13 2.32
C PHE A 25 10.18 -8.62 2.25
N ILE A 26 11.11 -7.78 1.81
CA ILE A 26 12.54 -8.13 1.79
C ILE A 26 13.04 -8.39 3.23
N LEU A 27 12.76 -7.47 4.16
CA LEU A 27 13.23 -7.59 5.55
C LEU A 27 12.60 -8.76 6.30
N GLN A 28 11.32 -9.05 6.05
CA GLN A 28 10.64 -10.23 6.58
C GLN A 28 11.31 -11.53 6.14
N LYS A 29 11.87 -11.59 4.92
CA LYS A 29 12.59 -12.78 4.46
C LYS A 29 13.91 -12.99 5.21
N HIS A 30 14.54 -11.92 5.65
CA HIS A 30 15.81 -11.94 6.39
C HIS A 30 15.63 -11.98 7.92
N ASP A 31 14.42 -12.23 8.41
CA ASP A 31 14.09 -12.31 9.83
C ASP A 31 14.51 -11.03 10.61
N LYS A 32 14.49 -9.85 9.94
CA LYS A 32 14.86 -8.55 10.51
C LYS A 32 13.63 -7.83 11.09
N GLU A 33 13.09 -8.37 12.18
CA GLU A 33 11.82 -7.91 12.77
C GLU A 33 11.81 -6.42 13.16
N GLN A 34 12.88 -5.92 13.80
CA GLN A 34 12.95 -4.51 14.23
C GLN A 34 12.86 -3.52 13.06
N LEU A 35 13.60 -3.78 11.98
CA LEU A 35 13.58 -2.93 10.78
C LEU A 35 12.25 -3.05 10.04
N THR A 36 11.66 -4.26 10.02
CA THR A 36 10.33 -4.49 9.44
C THR A 36 9.28 -3.61 10.13
N ARG A 37 9.31 -3.58 11.47
CA ARG A 37 8.40 -2.73 12.26
C ARG A 37 8.63 -1.24 12.03
N LEU A 38 9.89 -0.82 11.88
CA LEU A 38 10.22 0.57 11.57
C LEU A 38 9.66 0.99 10.20
N LEU A 39 9.81 0.16 9.17
CA LEU A 39 9.21 0.44 7.86
C LEU A 39 7.67 0.42 7.92
N GLY A 40 7.07 -0.47 8.70
CA GLY A 40 5.62 -0.50 8.92
C GLY A 40 5.09 0.80 9.55
N ILE A 41 5.81 1.34 10.55
CA ILE A 41 5.47 2.65 11.13
C ILE A 41 5.63 3.76 10.09
N GLY A 42 6.74 3.75 9.33
CA GLY A 42 6.95 4.72 8.26
C GLY A 42 5.85 4.67 7.18
N TRP A 43 5.38 3.47 6.85
CA TRP A 43 4.27 3.26 5.93
C TRP A 43 2.95 3.78 6.51
N LEU A 44 2.67 3.53 7.80
CA LEU A 44 1.49 4.11 8.46
C LEU A 44 1.53 5.64 8.50
N CYS A 45 2.71 6.25 8.62
CA CYS A 45 2.84 7.71 8.55
C CYS A 45 2.38 8.29 7.20
N LEU A 46 2.37 7.49 6.12
CA LEU A 46 1.81 7.91 4.82
C LEU A 46 0.29 8.14 4.86
N PHE A 47 -0.39 7.69 5.92
CA PHE A 47 -1.79 7.99 6.14
C PHE A 47 -2.04 9.50 6.21
N ILE A 48 -1.11 10.26 6.81
CA ILE A 48 -1.23 11.71 6.97
C ILE A 48 -1.25 12.44 5.62
N PRO A 49 -0.25 12.28 4.72
CA PRO A 49 -0.28 12.91 3.41
C PRO A 49 -1.44 12.41 2.54
N LEU A 50 -1.82 11.13 2.59
CA LEU A 50 -2.98 10.62 1.85
C LEU A 50 -4.27 11.28 2.32
N LEU A 51 -4.48 11.43 3.63
CA LEU A 51 -5.67 12.07 4.16
C LEU A 51 -5.72 13.55 3.79
N ALA A 52 -4.57 14.25 3.81
CA ALA A 52 -4.49 15.64 3.40
C ALA A 52 -4.86 15.84 1.92
N VAL A 53 -4.36 14.98 1.02
CA VAL A 53 -4.76 15.01 -0.39
C VAL A 53 -6.23 14.65 -0.55
N PHE A 54 -6.74 13.67 0.20
CA PHE A 54 -8.14 13.29 0.12
C PHE A 54 -9.08 14.44 0.48
N ILE A 55 -8.80 15.17 1.57
CA ILE A 55 -9.55 16.36 1.97
C ILE A 55 -9.52 17.43 0.87
N HIS A 56 -8.36 17.64 0.25
CA HIS A 56 -8.24 18.57 -0.88
C HIS A 56 -9.07 18.11 -2.10
N TYR A 57 -9.03 16.81 -2.43
CA TYR A 57 -9.81 16.25 -3.55
C TYR A 57 -11.31 16.32 -3.32
N LEU A 58 -11.76 16.24 -2.06
CA LEU A 58 -13.14 16.53 -1.68
C LEU A 58 -13.48 18.01 -1.91
N SER A 59 -12.59 18.95 -1.54
CA SER A 59 -12.87 20.38 -1.66
C SER A 59 -12.91 20.89 -3.10
N ILE A 60 -12.14 20.28 -4.01
CA ILE A 60 -12.16 20.60 -5.45
C ILE A 60 -13.21 19.80 -6.23
N GLY A 61 -14.00 18.95 -5.56
CA GLY A 61 -15.09 18.21 -6.18
C GLY A 61 -14.64 17.16 -7.20
N LYS A 62 -13.54 16.43 -6.92
CA LYS A 62 -13.12 15.29 -7.77
C LYS A 62 -14.28 14.28 -7.94
N PRO A 63 -14.34 13.57 -9.07
CA PRO A 63 -15.44 12.66 -9.36
C PRO A 63 -15.56 11.55 -8.30
N PHE A 64 -16.78 11.10 -8.03
CA PHE A 64 -17.11 10.15 -6.96
C PHE A 64 -16.27 8.87 -6.98
N TRP A 65 -15.90 8.37 -8.15
CA TRP A 65 -15.07 7.16 -8.26
C TRP A 65 -13.68 7.34 -7.62
N VAL A 66 -13.10 8.54 -7.67
CA VAL A 66 -11.82 8.87 -6.99
C VAL A 66 -11.99 8.75 -5.47
N TRP A 67 -13.15 9.13 -4.94
CA TRP A 67 -13.45 9.02 -3.52
C TRP A 67 -13.57 7.58 -3.07
N VAL A 68 -14.22 6.73 -3.89
CA VAL A 68 -14.29 5.28 -3.64
C VAL A 68 -12.89 4.67 -3.63
N CYS A 69 -12.05 4.99 -4.60
CA CYS A 69 -10.66 4.53 -4.65
C CYS A 69 -9.86 4.97 -3.41
N TYR A 70 -9.98 6.23 -3.00
CA TYR A 70 -9.36 6.70 -1.75
C TYR A 70 -9.89 5.98 -0.51
N GLY A 71 -11.21 5.77 -0.45
CA GLY A 71 -11.86 5.04 0.63
C GLY A 71 -11.29 3.64 0.78
N LEU A 72 -11.03 2.92 -0.32
CA LEU A 72 -10.39 1.61 -0.30
C LEU A 72 -8.95 1.66 0.23
N VAL A 73 -8.16 2.65 -0.19
CA VAL A 73 -6.78 2.85 0.30
C VAL A 73 -6.76 3.14 1.79
N LEU A 74 -7.58 4.09 2.26
CA LEU A 74 -7.65 4.47 3.67
C LEU A 74 -8.22 3.35 4.53
N LEU A 75 -9.22 2.61 4.03
CA LEU A 75 -9.78 1.45 4.70
C LEU A 75 -8.72 0.36 4.89
N TYR A 76 -7.92 0.07 3.85
CA TYR A 76 -6.81 -0.87 3.96
C TYR A 76 -5.81 -0.44 5.04
N MET A 77 -5.38 0.82 5.04
CA MET A 77 -4.46 1.34 6.07
C MET A 77 -5.06 1.26 7.48
N LEU A 78 -6.36 1.54 7.62
CA LEU A 78 -7.06 1.45 8.90
C LEU A 78 -7.16 0.01 9.39
N VAL A 79 -7.44 -0.93 8.50
CA VAL A 79 -7.45 -2.37 8.80
C VAL A 79 -6.06 -2.81 9.26
N GLU A 80 -4.99 -2.41 8.57
CA GLU A 80 -3.61 -2.74 8.97
C GLU A 80 -3.27 -2.16 10.34
N LEU A 81 -3.57 -0.88 10.58
CA LEU A 81 -3.38 -0.25 11.88
C LEU A 81 -4.13 -0.99 12.99
N THR A 82 -5.39 -1.33 12.74
CA THR A 82 -6.26 -1.96 13.74
C THR A 82 -5.78 -3.37 14.04
N LEU A 83 -5.47 -4.16 13.02
CA LEU A 83 -5.15 -5.57 13.21
C LEU A 83 -3.72 -5.78 13.71
N ASP A 84 -2.72 -5.10 13.15
CA ASP A 84 -1.31 -5.30 13.51
C ASP A 84 -0.87 -4.49 14.73
N TYR A 85 -1.38 -3.26 14.92
CA TYR A 85 -0.91 -2.39 16.01
C TYR A 85 -1.85 -2.36 17.22
N ILE A 86 -3.16 -2.31 17.00
CA ILE A 86 -4.14 -2.22 18.11
C ILE A 86 -4.44 -3.61 18.66
N LEU A 87 -4.90 -4.53 17.81
CA LEU A 87 -5.40 -5.83 18.22
C LEU A 87 -4.32 -6.91 18.27
N LYS A 88 -3.19 -6.72 17.56
CA LYS A 88 -2.08 -7.69 17.45
C LYS A 88 -2.57 -9.10 17.10
N VAL A 89 -3.58 -9.18 16.24
CA VAL A 89 -4.18 -10.46 15.85
C VAL A 89 -3.26 -11.10 14.82
N ASP A 90 -2.96 -12.39 14.96
CA ASP A 90 -2.25 -13.11 13.90
C ASP A 90 -3.28 -13.58 12.84
N PHE A 91 -3.81 -12.64 12.06
CA PHE A 91 -4.82 -12.92 11.02
C PHE A 91 -4.21 -13.61 9.78
N ARG A 92 -2.88 -13.74 9.74
CA ARG A 92 -2.11 -14.33 8.64
C ARG A 92 -2.07 -15.87 8.69
N THR A 93 -2.39 -16.46 9.84
CA THR A 93 -2.41 -17.93 10.00
C THR A 93 -3.71 -18.59 9.52
N ARG A 94 -4.83 -17.86 9.48
CA ARG A 94 -6.13 -18.41 9.05
C ARG A 94 -6.51 -17.91 7.67
N TRP A 95 -6.76 -18.84 6.75
CA TRP A 95 -7.07 -18.51 5.35
C TRP A 95 -8.33 -17.65 5.20
N ILE A 96 -9.34 -17.87 6.06
CA ILE A 96 -10.62 -17.13 6.06
C ILE A 96 -10.42 -15.63 6.35
N THR A 97 -9.46 -15.27 7.20
CA THR A 97 -9.14 -13.86 7.51
C THR A 97 -8.09 -13.30 6.54
N HIS A 98 -7.21 -14.15 6.03
CA HIS A 98 -6.12 -13.74 5.14
C HIS A 98 -6.60 -13.41 3.73
N ALA A 99 -7.55 -14.17 3.17
CA ALA A 99 -8.08 -13.93 1.83
C ALA A 99 -8.76 -12.55 1.65
N PRO A 100 -9.71 -12.12 2.51
CA PRO A 100 -10.34 -10.80 2.37
C PRO A 100 -9.34 -9.66 2.61
N TYR A 101 -8.36 -9.87 3.49
CA TYR A 101 -7.26 -8.93 3.70
C TYR A 101 -6.45 -8.72 2.42
N ILE A 102 -6.01 -9.80 1.76
CA ILE A 102 -5.28 -9.72 0.49
C ILE A 102 -6.12 -9.02 -0.58
N LEU A 103 -7.40 -9.33 -0.67
CA LEU A 103 -8.30 -8.69 -1.64
C LEU A 103 -8.36 -7.17 -1.42
N LEU A 104 -8.46 -6.75 -0.16
CA LEU A 104 -8.46 -5.33 0.21
C LEU A 104 -7.11 -4.66 -0.09
N GLU A 105 -5.99 -5.33 0.17
CA GLU A 105 -4.64 -4.86 -0.19
C GLU A 105 -4.55 -4.62 -1.71
N TYR A 106 -4.91 -5.61 -2.54
CA TYR A 106 -4.91 -5.44 -3.99
C TYR A 106 -5.87 -4.33 -4.45
N ALA A 107 -7.06 -4.24 -3.85
CA ALA A 107 -8.01 -3.17 -4.17
C ALA A 107 -7.43 -1.78 -3.87
N ALA A 108 -6.72 -1.61 -2.75
CA ALA A 108 -6.00 -0.39 -2.42
C ALA A 108 -4.87 -0.11 -3.42
N LEU A 109 -4.04 -1.10 -3.74
CA LEU A 109 -2.93 -0.95 -4.68
C LEU A 109 -3.41 -0.56 -6.10
N PHE A 110 -4.46 -1.19 -6.61
CA PHE A 110 -5.05 -0.81 -7.89
C PHE A 110 -5.72 0.57 -7.84
N SER A 111 -6.35 0.93 -6.72
CA SER A 111 -6.89 2.27 -6.51
C SER A 111 -5.80 3.33 -6.56
N LEU A 112 -4.62 3.05 -6.00
CA LEU A 112 -3.48 3.97 -6.06
C LEU A 112 -3.08 4.28 -7.50
N ILE A 113 -2.98 3.24 -8.32
CA ILE A 113 -2.65 3.33 -9.75
C ILE A 113 -3.76 4.05 -10.53
N ALA A 114 -5.02 3.72 -10.29
CA ALA A 114 -6.15 4.29 -11.01
C ALA A 114 -6.24 5.82 -10.84
N ILE A 115 -6.10 6.30 -9.60
CA ILE A 115 -6.08 7.74 -9.31
C ILE A 115 -4.82 8.38 -9.94
N ALA A 116 -3.66 7.72 -9.90
CA ALA A 116 -2.45 8.24 -10.50
C ALA A 116 -2.57 8.41 -12.03
N ILE A 117 -3.24 7.48 -12.71
CA ILE A 117 -3.55 7.58 -14.16
C ILE A 117 -4.50 8.74 -14.44
N ASP A 118 -5.52 8.97 -13.61
CA ASP A 118 -6.44 10.11 -13.73
C ASP A 118 -5.72 11.46 -13.59
N ILE A 119 -4.76 11.56 -12.67
CA ILE A 119 -3.92 12.75 -12.52
C ILE A 119 -3.07 12.95 -13.78
N ASN A 120 -2.29 11.93 -14.15
CA ASN A 120 -1.42 11.98 -15.31
C ASN A 120 -1.03 10.56 -15.74
N GLN A 121 -1.28 10.23 -17.00
CA GLN A 121 -1.01 8.90 -17.54
C GLN A 121 0.45 8.45 -17.37
N THR A 122 1.42 9.35 -17.61
CA THR A 122 2.85 9.03 -17.47
C THR A 122 3.21 8.75 -16.01
N LEU A 123 2.72 9.56 -15.06
CA LEU A 123 2.96 9.32 -13.63
C LEU A 123 2.24 8.06 -13.12
N GLY A 124 1.04 7.76 -13.65
CA GLY A 124 0.34 6.51 -13.38
C GLY A 124 1.17 5.27 -13.75
N TRP A 125 1.89 5.31 -14.87
CA TRP A 125 2.83 4.25 -15.23
C TRP A 125 4.01 4.13 -14.27
N ILE A 126 4.52 5.24 -13.72
CA ILE A 126 5.58 5.21 -12.71
C ILE A 126 5.06 4.57 -11.41
N VAL A 127 3.85 4.93 -10.96
CA VAL A 127 3.20 4.29 -9.80
C VAL A 127 3.00 2.79 -10.07
N SER A 128 2.54 2.41 -11.27
CA SER A 128 2.41 1.01 -11.66
C SER A 128 3.74 0.26 -11.67
N ALA A 129 4.83 0.88 -12.13
CA ALA A 129 6.16 0.29 -12.06
C ALA A 129 6.57 -0.02 -10.60
N SER A 130 6.30 0.89 -9.66
CA SER A 130 6.57 0.64 -8.23
C SER A 130 5.70 -0.50 -7.66
N PHE A 131 4.46 -0.65 -8.13
CA PHE A 131 3.62 -1.80 -7.78
C PHE A 131 4.21 -3.13 -8.30
N TRP A 132 4.75 -3.15 -9.53
CA TRP A 132 5.40 -4.35 -10.05
C TRP A 132 6.68 -4.71 -9.29
N VAL A 133 7.43 -3.72 -8.80
CA VAL A 133 8.55 -3.94 -7.87
C VAL A 133 8.07 -4.61 -6.58
N LEU A 134 6.97 -4.11 -5.99
CA LEU A 134 6.34 -4.72 -4.82
C LEU A 134 5.94 -6.18 -5.11
N MET A 135 5.31 -6.47 -6.25
CA MET A 135 4.96 -7.83 -6.66
C MET A 135 6.19 -8.75 -6.79
N GLY A 136 7.28 -8.24 -7.38
CA GLY A 136 8.56 -8.97 -7.42
C GLY A 136 9.09 -9.30 -6.02
N CYS A 137 9.00 -8.37 -5.08
CA CYS A 137 9.41 -8.56 -3.69
C CYS A 137 8.51 -9.56 -2.95
N LEU A 138 7.20 -9.56 -3.22
CA LEU A 138 6.27 -10.55 -2.70
C LEU A 138 6.63 -11.95 -3.18
N ILE A 139 6.87 -12.12 -4.48
CA ILE A 139 7.34 -13.40 -5.05
C ILE A 139 8.66 -13.81 -4.40
N TYR A 140 9.60 -12.89 -4.24
CA TYR A 140 10.87 -13.14 -3.57
C TYR A 140 10.69 -13.63 -2.13
N LEU A 141 9.80 -13.02 -1.33
CA LEU A 141 9.50 -13.44 0.04
C LEU A 141 9.06 -14.92 0.10
N TYR A 142 8.23 -15.37 -0.84
CA TYR A 142 7.77 -16.75 -0.89
C TYR A 142 8.74 -17.71 -1.58
N THR A 143 9.62 -17.20 -2.44
CA THR A 143 10.66 -17.99 -3.11
C THR A 143 11.73 -18.41 -2.11
N GLY A 144 11.72 -19.68 -1.72
CA GLY A 144 12.66 -20.26 -0.75
C GLY A 144 12.02 -20.74 0.55
N ARG A 145 10.84 -20.23 0.94
CA ARG A 145 10.08 -20.76 2.09
C ARG A 145 9.67 -22.23 1.89
N ARG A 146 9.46 -22.66 0.62
CA ARG A 146 9.22 -24.07 0.28
C ARG A 146 10.39 -25.01 0.61
N ARG A 147 11.64 -24.54 0.67
CA ARG A 147 12.81 -25.39 0.96
C ARG A 147 13.05 -25.60 2.46
N ARG A 148 12.66 -24.64 3.32
CA ARG A 148 12.90 -24.69 4.78
C ARG A 148 11.93 -25.58 5.55
N LYS A 149 10.77 -25.96 4.97
CA LYS A 149 9.80 -26.87 5.61
C LYS A 149 10.06 -28.37 5.33
N MET A 150 11.12 -28.70 4.57
CA MET A 150 11.48 -30.08 4.20
C MET A 150 12.81 -30.55 4.83
N THR A 151 13.28 -29.85 5.85
CA THR A 151 14.43 -30.21 6.70
C THR A 151 14.00 -30.10 8.13
#